data_AF-A0AAE4LZB6-F1
#
_entry.id   AF-A0AAE4LZB6-F1
#
_cell.length_a   1.000
_cell.length_b   1.000
_cell.length_c   1.000
_cell.angle_alpha   90.00
_cell.angle_beta   90.00
_cell.angle_gamma   90.00
#
_symmetry.space_group_name_H-M   'P 1'
#
loop_
_entity.id
_entity.type
_entity.pdbx_description
1 polymer ?
#
loop_
_entity_poly.entity_id
_entity_poly.type
_entity_poly.pdbx_seq_one_letter_code
_entity_poly.pdbx_strand_id
1 'polypeptide(L)'
;MQTMDQRPQKTSITVSAHIKERVCSRKRGNQTYDDVLNVLLDTVDAGDKGDEQGVVFLHTVYVNGELKKLKQPIILKMMIQEDNSYVLANEEFSFLISCNSIADGLEEGRRMFEEDYAIYTNPENQVHPLAKKRAEMLQSVIRG
;
A
#
# COMPACT_ATOMS: atom_id res chain seq x y z
N MET A 1 -0.40 -36.49 30.80
CA MET A 1 -1.03 -35.25 30.29
C MET A 1 -0.14 -34.73 29.17
N GLN A 2 -0.65 -34.72 27.94
CA GLN A 2 0.14 -34.35 26.76
C GLN A 2 0.17 -32.83 26.59
N THR A 3 1.36 -32.27 26.41
CA THR A 3 1.64 -30.88 26.05
C THR A 3 1.07 -30.60 24.66
N MET A 4 0.09 -29.71 24.58
CA MET A 4 -0.40 -29.17 23.31
C MET A 4 0.68 -28.25 22.73
N ASP A 5 1.34 -28.74 21.69
CA ASP A 5 2.18 -27.98 20.77
C ASP A 5 1.31 -26.89 20.09
N GLN A 6 1.31 -25.67 20.63
CA GLN A 6 0.70 -24.51 19.99
C GLN A 6 1.56 -24.10 18.80
N ARG A 7 1.34 -24.73 17.64
CA ARG A 7 1.88 -24.25 16.37
C ARG A 7 1.34 -22.84 16.12
N PRO A 8 2.18 -21.85 15.78
CA PRO A 8 1.70 -20.52 15.43
C PRO A 8 0.71 -20.64 14.27
N GLN A 9 -0.52 -20.17 14.49
CA GLN A 9 -1.51 -20.05 13.43
C GLN A 9 -0.93 -19.15 12.36
N LYS A 10 -0.60 -19.73 11.20
CA LYS A 10 -0.21 -18.99 10.01
C LYS A 10 -1.41 -18.14 9.60
N THR A 11 -1.38 -16.85 9.95
CA THR A 11 -2.33 -15.88 9.42
C THR A 11 -2.04 -15.76 7.93
N SER A 12 -2.90 -16.35 7.11
CA SER A 12 -2.84 -16.22 5.66
C SER A 12 -3.30 -14.82 5.28
N ILE A 13 -2.35 -13.91 5.03
CA ILE A 13 -2.66 -12.62 4.40
C ILE A 13 -2.92 -12.91 2.92
N THR A 14 -4.13 -12.67 2.45
CA THR A 14 -4.48 -12.82 1.04
C THR A 14 -3.90 -11.64 0.27
N VAL A 15 -2.72 -11.83 -0.30
CA VAL A 15 -2.09 -10.88 -1.21
C VAL A 15 -2.88 -10.89 -2.53
N SER A 16 -3.26 -9.71 -3.03
CA SER A 16 -3.95 -9.60 -4.31
C SER A 16 -3.12 -10.22 -5.44
N ALA A 17 -3.79 -10.86 -6.41
CA ALA A 17 -3.13 -11.59 -7.49
C ALA A 17 -2.14 -10.70 -8.27
N HIS A 18 -2.48 -9.42 -8.46
CA HIS A 18 -1.64 -8.43 -9.12
C HIS A 18 -0.36 -8.10 -8.35
N ILE A 19 -0.44 -7.94 -7.02
CA ILE A 19 0.74 -7.74 -6.17
C ILE A 19 1.62 -9.00 -6.20
N LYS A 20 1.01 -10.19 -6.17
CA LYS A 20 1.70 -11.46 -6.24
C LYS A 20 2.45 -11.64 -7.57
N GLU A 21 1.84 -11.26 -8.70
CA GLU A 21 2.48 -11.28 -10.01
C GLU A 21 3.65 -10.28 -10.10
N ARG A 22 3.48 -9.05 -9.59
CA ARG A 22 4.55 -8.04 -9.51
C ARG A 22 5.73 -8.47 -8.64
N VAL A 23 5.48 -9.16 -7.55
CA VAL A 23 6.54 -9.68 -6.66
C VAL A 23 7.21 -10.91 -7.29
N CYS A 24 6.43 -11.83 -7.86
CA CYS A 24 6.95 -13.01 -8.54
C CYS A 24 7.82 -12.67 -9.76
N SER A 25 7.49 -11.62 -10.52
CA SER A 25 8.27 -11.20 -11.70
C SER A 25 9.66 -10.64 -11.33
N ARG A 26 9.86 -10.21 -10.07
CA ARG A 26 11.13 -9.67 -9.56
C ARG A 26 11.95 -10.67 -8.75
N LYS A 27 11.39 -11.85 -8.44
CA LYS A 27 12.05 -12.92 -7.70
C LYS A 27 13.24 -13.48 -8.50
N ARG A 28 14.45 -13.46 -7.92
CA ARG A 28 15.63 -14.14 -8.48
C ARG A 28 15.99 -15.37 -7.63
N GLY A 29 16.07 -16.54 -8.28
CA GLY A 29 16.48 -17.79 -7.62
C GLY A 29 15.53 -18.22 -6.49
N ASN A 30 16.10 -18.51 -5.31
CA ASN A 30 15.38 -19.08 -4.16
C ASN A 30 14.74 -18.06 -3.21
N GLN A 31 14.65 -16.77 -3.59
CA GLN A 31 14.05 -15.73 -2.74
C GLN A 31 12.58 -16.05 -2.40
N THR A 32 12.19 -15.84 -1.15
CA THR A 32 10.78 -15.96 -0.70
C THR A 32 10.02 -14.68 -1.01
N TYR A 33 8.68 -14.72 -0.90
CA TYR A 33 7.83 -13.55 -1.10
C TYR A 33 8.20 -12.42 -0.11
N ASP A 34 8.43 -12.78 1.16
CA ASP A 34 8.83 -11.85 2.20
C ASP A 34 10.22 -11.26 1.94
N ASP A 35 11.16 -12.02 1.35
CA ASP A 35 12.47 -11.48 0.96
C ASP A 35 12.37 -10.40 -0.11
N VAL A 36 11.48 -10.58 -1.10
CA VAL A 36 11.27 -9.57 -2.15
C VAL A 36 10.51 -8.38 -1.60
N LEU A 37 9.55 -8.58 -0.69
CA LEU A 37 8.82 -7.50 -0.04
C LEU A 37 9.75 -6.67 0.85
N ASN A 38 10.59 -7.33 1.65
CA ASN A 38 11.59 -6.67 2.50
C ASN A 38 12.63 -5.96 1.66
N VAL A 39 13.09 -6.53 0.54
CA VAL A 39 13.99 -5.83 -0.38
C VAL A 39 13.29 -4.63 -1.02
N LEU A 40 12.02 -4.70 -1.39
CA LEU A 40 11.28 -3.55 -1.94
C LEU A 40 11.09 -2.44 -0.91
N LEU A 41 10.76 -2.80 0.33
CA LEU A 41 10.66 -1.87 1.45
C LEU A 41 12.03 -1.28 1.79
N ASP A 42 13.08 -2.11 1.83
CA ASP A 42 14.47 -1.68 2.00
C ASP A 42 14.98 -0.89 0.78
N THR A 43 14.44 -1.05 -0.42
CA THR A 43 14.79 -0.22 -1.60
C THR A 43 14.01 1.10 -1.58
N VAL A 44 12.90 1.18 -0.83
CA VAL A 44 12.20 2.43 -0.53
C VAL A 44 12.89 3.15 0.64
N ASP A 45 13.41 2.42 1.63
CA ASP A 45 14.18 2.97 2.76
C ASP A 45 15.66 3.26 2.43
N ALA A 46 16.28 2.48 1.53
CA ALA A 46 17.63 2.65 0.98
C ALA A 46 17.62 3.19 -0.45
N GLY A 47 16.44 3.59 -0.94
CA GLY A 47 16.36 4.76 -1.79
C GLY A 47 16.81 5.91 -0.91
N ASP A 48 18.12 6.19 -0.96
CA ASP A 48 18.74 7.34 -0.33
C ASP A 48 17.78 8.53 -0.36
N LYS A 49 17.90 9.42 0.63
CA LYS A 49 17.32 10.77 0.62
C LYS A 49 17.63 11.62 -0.65
N GLY A 50 18.13 11.02 -1.73
CA GLY A 50 18.72 11.63 -2.92
C GLY A 50 17.91 11.57 -4.22
N ASP A 51 16.80 10.85 -4.35
CA ASP A 51 16.09 10.74 -5.65
C ASP A 51 14.57 11.00 -5.60
N GLU A 52 14.09 11.81 -4.67
CA GLU A 52 12.73 12.38 -4.77
C GLU A 52 12.75 13.52 -5.81
N GLN A 53 12.31 13.28 -7.05
CA GLN A 53 12.28 14.33 -8.09
C GLN A 53 11.02 15.20 -8.02
N GLY A 54 10.00 14.82 -7.24
CA GLY A 54 8.84 15.68 -6.99
C GLY A 54 7.82 15.10 -6.03
N VAL A 55 6.72 15.85 -5.87
CA VAL A 55 5.61 15.49 -4.99
C VAL A 55 4.28 15.67 -5.74
N VAL A 56 3.39 14.69 -5.60
CA VAL A 56 2.04 14.70 -6.15
C VAL A 56 1.05 14.61 -4.99
N PHE A 57 -0.03 15.41 -5.04
CA PHE A 57 -1.04 15.46 -3.99
C PHE A 57 -2.31 14.72 -4.42
N LEU A 58 -2.65 13.66 -3.69
CA LEU A 58 -3.94 12.99 -3.84
C LEU A 58 -4.97 13.70 -2.95
N HIS A 59 -5.85 14.49 -3.57
CA HIS A 59 -6.86 15.30 -2.86
C HIS A 59 -8.20 14.60 -2.65
N THR A 60 -8.44 13.51 -3.39
CA THR A 60 -9.73 12.83 -3.49
C THR A 60 -9.51 11.33 -3.56
N VAL A 61 -10.39 10.55 -2.96
CA VAL A 61 -10.32 9.08 -2.91
C VAL A 61 -11.72 8.49 -3.11
N TYR A 62 -11.82 7.22 -3.50
CA TYR A 62 -13.11 6.54 -3.51
C TYR A 62 -13.43 5.97 -2.13
N VAL A 63 -14.68 6.14 -1.71
CA VAL A 63 -15.24 5.55 -0.49
C VAL A 63 -16.59 4.98 -0.87
N ASN A 64 -16.72 3.65 -0.85
CA ASN A 64 -17.94 2.94 -1.26
C ASN A 64 -18.41 3.34 -2.67
N GLY A 65 -17.48 3.48 -3.63
CA GLY A 65 -17.75 3.90 -5.01
C GLY A 65 -18.00 5.40 -5.20
N GLU A 66 -18.01 6.22 -4.13
CA GLU A 66 -18.17 7.66 -4.23
C GLU A 66 -16.84 8.39 -4.08
N LEU A 67 -16.57 9.36 -4.96
CA LEU A 67 -15.39 10.21 -4.85
C LEU A 67 -15.56 11.22 -3.69
N LYS A 68 -14.76 11.07 -2.63
CA LYS A 68 -14.73 11.96 -1.47
C LYS A 68 -13.47 12.82 -1.48
N LYS A 69 -13.62 14.08 -1.04
CA LYS A 69 -12.48 14.98 -0.81
C LYS A 69 -11.84 14.67 0.54
N LEU A 70 -10.52 14.68 0.59
CA LEU A 70 -9.80 14.53 1.85
C LEU A 70 -9.70 15.86 2.62
N LYS A 71 -9.64 15.79 3.95
CA LYS A 71 -9.36 16.93 4.83
C LYS A 71 -7.96 17.49 4.58
N GLN A 72 -7.00 16.59 4.40
CA GLN A 72 -5.62 16.87 4.01
C GLN A 72 -5.24 15.94 2.85
N PRO A 73 -4.54 16.44 1.81
CA PRO A 73 -4.11 15.58 0.72
C PRO A 73 -3.10 14.54 1.18
N ILE A 74 -3.18 13.33 0.62
CA ILE A 74 -2.13 12.32 0.77
C ILE A 74 -0.97 12.73 -0.14
N ILE A 75 0.22 12.81 0.45
CA ILE A 75 1.44 13.24 -0.24
C ILE A 75 2.11 12.02 -0.86
N LEU A 76 2.17 11.97 -2.19
CA LEU A 76 2.86 10.92 -2.92
C LEU A 76 4.23 11.46 -3.38
N LYS A 77 5.30 10.86 -2.87
CA LYS A 77 6.66 11.10 -3.37
C LYS A 77 6.77 10.52 -4.77
N MET A 78 7.25 11.32 -5.70
CA MET A 78 7.40 10.94 -7.10
C MET A 78 8.86 10.66 -7.42
N MET A 79 9.10 9.50 -7.99
CA MET A 79 10.37 9.09 -8.55
C MET A 79 10.24 8.92 -10.06
N ILE A 80 11.15 9.48 -10.85
CA ILE A 80 11.22 9.29 -12.31
C ILE A 80 12.22 8.19 -12.60
N GLN A 81 11.79 7.16 -13.32
CA GLN A 81 12.65 6.05 -13.73
C GLN A 81 13.38 6.36 -15.05
N GLU A 82 14.44 5.62 -15.34
CA GLU A 82 15.26 5.77 -16.56
C GLU A 82 14.46 5.59 -17.86
N ASP A 83 13.36 4.83 -17.83
CA ASP A 83 12.44 4.63 -18.95
C ASP A 83 11.36 5.71 -19.07
N ASN A 84 11.50 6.82 -18.34
CA ASN A 84 10.53 7.91 -18.19
C ASN A 84 9.18 7.49 -17.58
N SER A 85 9.09 6.31 -16.95
CA SER A 85 7.96 5.99 -16.08
C SER A 85 8.08 6.66 -14.72
N TYR A 86 6.98 6.72 -13.98
CA TYR A 86 6.90 7.33 -12.66
C TYR A 86 6.58 6.28 -11.61
N VAL A 87 7.20 6.42 -10.44
CA VAL A 87 6.79 5.72 -9.22
C VAL A 87 6.25 6.75 -8.23
N LEU A 88 5.04 6.53 -7.73
CA LEU A 88 4.42 7.32 -6.69
C LEU A 88 4.37 6.48 -5.41
N ALA A 89 4.96 6.98 -4.33
CA ALA A 89 5.06 6.27 -3.06
C ALA A 89 4.53 7.11 -1.89
N ASN A 90 3.88 6.46 -0.94
CA ASN A 90 3.53 7.06 0.34
C ASN A 90 3.62 6.00 1.44
N GLU A 91 4.45 6.26 2.45
CA GLU A 91 4.69 5.31 3.55
C GLU A 91 3.50 5.25 4.52
N GLU A 92 2.87 6.40 4.80
CA GLU A 92 1.77 6.53 5.76
C GLU A 92 0.60 5.60 5.42
N PHE A 93 0.21 5.56 4.14
CA PHE A 93 -0.84 4.73 3.58
C PHE A 93 -0.29 3.50 2.83
N SER A 94 1.02 3.31 2.83
CA SER A 94 1.69 2.17 2.19
C SER A 94 1.39 2.03 0.69
N PHE A 95 1.29 3.16 -0.01
CA PHE A 95 1.08 3.20 -1.46
C PHE A 95 2.39 3.04 -2.21
N LEU A 96 2.38 2.22 -3.26
CA LEU A 96 3.49 2.06 -4.20
C LEU A 96 2.97 1.79 -5.61
N ILE A 97 2.90 2.87 -6.39
CA ILE A 97 2.22 2.92 -7.68
C ILE A 97 3.26 3.14 -8.77
N SER A 98 3.27 2.29 -9.78
CA SER A 98 4.09 2.45 -10.98
C SER A 98 3.17 2.88 -12.12
N CYS A 99 3.50 3.96 -12.81
CA CYS A 99 2.61 4.53 -13.82
C CYS A 99 3.40 5.24 -14.94
N ASN A 100 2.82 5.29 -16.14
CA ASN A 100 3.39 6.03 -17.27
C ASN A 100 2.86 7.47 -17.36
N SER A 101 1.82 7.78 -16.57
CA SER A 101 1.27 9.12 -16.43
C SER A 101 0.85 9.37 -14.98
N ILE A 102 1.00 10.61 -14.52
CA ILE A 102 0.58 11.02 -13.16
C ILE A 102 -0.93 10.87 -12.98
N ALA A 103 -1.71 11.06 -14.05
CA ALA A 103 -3.17 10.89 -13.99
C ALA A 103 -3.56 9.44 -13.68
N ASP A 104 -2.92 8.47 -14.33
CA ASP A 104 -3.16 7.04 -14.05
C ASP A 104 -2.67 6.67 -12.65
N GLY A 105 -1.51 7.22 -12.24
CA GLY A 105 -0.97 7.00 -10.91
C GLY A 105 -1.91 7.53 -9.80
N LEU A 106 -2.53 8.69 -10.02
CA LEU A 106 -3.52 9.23 -9.09
C LEU A 106 -4.77 8.36 -9.03
N GLU A 107 -5.28 7.87 -10.16
CA GLU A 107 -6.45 6.98 -10.19
C GLU A 107 -6.18 5.66 -9.46
N GLU A 108 -5.01 5.07 -9.68
CA GLU A 108 -4.61 3.86 -8.96
C GLU A 108 -4.48 4.12 -7.46
N GLY A 109 -3.94 5.28 -7.05
CA GLY A 109 -3.90 5.69 -5.65
C GLY A 109 -5.29 5.81 -5.02
N ARG A 110 -6.31 6.24 -5.78
CA ARG A 110 -7.71 6.26 -5.30
C ARG A 110 -8.25 4.85 -5.08
N ARG A 111 -7.94 3.91 -5.97
CA ARG A 111 -8.38 2.51 -5.89
C ARG A 111 -7.71 1.79 -4.72
N MET A 112 -6.40 1.97 -4.56
CA MET A 112 -5.68 1.44 -3.40
C MET A 112 -6.28 1.94 -2.08
N PHE A 113 -6.60 3.23 -1.99
CA PHE A 113 -7.28 3.77 -0.82
C PHE A 113 -8.64 3.10 -0.58
N GLU A 114 -9.44 2.91 -1.64
CA GLU A 114 -10.77 2.30 -1.53
C GLU A 114 -10.70 0.83 -1.09
N GLU A 115 -9.76 0.08 -1.65
CA GLU A 115 -9.50 -1.31 -1.27
C GLU A 115 -9.11 -1.38 0.21
N ASP A 116 -8.14 -0.57 0.65
CA ASP A 116 -7.74 -0.51 2.05
C ASP A 116 -8.90 -0.08 2.95
N TYR A 117 -9.68 0.92 2.53
CA TYR A 117 -10.84 1.38 3.27
C TYR A 117 -11.86 0.24 3.45
N ALA A 118 -12.21 -0.47 2.37
CA ALA A 118 -13.14 -1.59 2.43
C ALA A 118 -12.61 -2.74 3.32
N ILE A 119 -11.32 -3.05 3.24
CA ILE A 119 -10.68 -4.09 4.05
C ILE A 119 -10.68 -3.70 5.53
N TYR A 120 -10.14 -2.54 5.89
CA TYR A 120 -9.93 -2.18 7.28
C TYR A 120 -11.20 -1.72 7.99
N THR A 121 -12.18 -1.15 7.27
CA THR A 121 -13.46 -0.76 7.87
C THR A 121 -14.46 -1.92 7.97
N ASN A 122 -14.19 -3.08 7.36
CA ASN A 122 -15.01 -4.28 7.56
C ASN A 122 -14.98 -4.71 9.05
N PRO A 123 -16.15 -4.80 9.73
CA PRO A 123 -16.24 -5.21 11.13
C PRO A 123 -15.52 -6.52 11.46
N GLU A 124 -15.49 -7.47 10.53
CA GLU A 124 -14.81 -8.76 10.71
C GLU A 124 -13.29 -8.61 10.85
N ASN A 125 -12.71 -7.60 10.21
CA ASN A 125 -11.28 -7.32 10.26
C ASN A 125 -10.89 -6.44 11.45
N GLN A 126 -11.82 -5.65 12.00
CA GLN A 126 -11.58 -4.75 13.13
C GLN A 126 -11.37 -5.45 14.49
N VAL A 127 -11.51 -6.78 14.54
CA VAL A 127 -11.14 -7.58 15.72
C VAL A 127 -9.64 -7.50 16.02
N HIS A 128 -8.80 -7.20 15.02
CA HIS A 128 -7.37 -7.04 15.19
C HIS A 128 -7.01 -5.57 15.52
N PRO A 129 -6.26 -5.28 16.59
CA PRO A 129 -5.94 -3.90 17.00
C PRO A 129 -5.25 -3.07 15.91
N LEU A 130 -4.37 -3.68 15.11
CA LEU A 130 -3.72 -3.00 13.99
C LEU A 130 -4.69 -2.62 12.87
N ALA A 131 -5.66 -3.48 12.56
CA ALA A 131 -6.67 -3.22 11.53
C ALA A 131 -7.62 -2.11 11.99
N LYS A 132 -8.00 -2.11 13.27
CA LYS A 132 -8.77 -1.02 13.87
C LYS A 132 -8.04 0.32 13.78
N LYS A 133 -6.75 0.37 14.14
CA LYS A 133 -5.93 1.58 14.03
C LYS A 133 -5.81 2.08 12.59
N ARG A 134 -5.67 1.17 11.62
CA ARG A 134 -5.66 1.49 10.18
C ARG A 134 -7.01 2.06 9.73
N ALA A 135 -8.13 1.49 10.17
CA ALA A 135 -9.47 1.99 9.88
C ALA A 135 -9.66 3.41 10.42
N GLU A 136 -9.28 3.67 11.67
CA GLU A 136 -9.34 5.00 12.31
C GLU A 136 -8.51 6.02 11.54
N MET A 137 -7.29 5.66 11.11
CA MET A 137 -6.42 6.50 10.30
C MET A 137 -7.07 6.88 8.96
N LEU A 138 -7.57 5.89 8.20
CA LEU A 138 -8.24 6.11 6.91
C LEU A 138 -9.50 6.98 7.05
N GLN A 139 -10.29 6.76 8.09
CA GLN A 139 -11.48 7.57 8.37
C GLN A 139 -11.12 9.00 8.79
N SER A 140 -10.00 9.20 9.50
CA SER A 140 -9.60 10.51 10.00
C SER A 140 -9.34 11.51 8.88
N VAL A 141 -8.85 11.04 7.72
CA VAL A 141 -8.47 11.90 6.59
C VAL A 141 -9.60 12.19 5.62
N ILE A 142 -10.71 11.45 5.67
CA ILE A 142 -11.89 11.70 4.83
C ILE A 142 -12.66 12.90 5.37
N ARG A 143 -13.07 13.82 4.48
CA ARG A 143 -13.99 14.90 4.84
C ARG A 143 -15.41 14.33 4.98
N GLY A 144 -15.99 14.50 6.17
CA GLY A 144 -17.38 14.12 6.46
C GLY A 144 -18.39 14.91 5.65
#